data_AF-A0A841I5A6-F1
#
_entry.id   AF-A0A841I5A6-F1
#
_cell.length_a   1.000
_cell.length_b   1.000
_cell.length_c   1.000
_cell.angle_alpha   90.00
_cell.angle_beta   90.00
_cell.angle_gamma   90.00
#
_symmetry.space_group_name_H-M   'P 1'
#
loop_
_entity.id
_entity.type
_entity.pdbx_description
1 polymer ?
#
loop_
_entity_poly.entity_id
_entity_poly.type
_entity_poly.pdbx_seq_one_letter_code
_entity_poly.pdbx_strand_id
1 'polypeptide(L)' 'MMVAMAQEPSLLALVQPHHARWQACLEAHGLPTGAATLIRMAADGLWQAELLGLAASTPELRNRVISRLLELAGGHA' A
#
# COMPACT_ATOMS: atom_id res chain seq x y z
N MET A 1 6.80 12.36 -3.88
CA MET A 1 7.35 11.12 -4.48
C MET A 1 6.91 10.94 -5.94
N MET A 2 5.60 10.90 -6.24
CA MET A 2 5.11 10.75 -7.64
C MET A 2 5.65 11.82 -8.62
N VAL A 3 5.67 13.10 -8.21
CA VAL A 3 6.27 14.17 -9.04
C VAL A 3 7.78 13.97 -9.23
N ALA A 4 8.52 13.62 -8.17
CA ALA A 4 9.96 13.36 -8.26
C ALA A 4 10.30 12.14 -9.13
N MET A 5 9.51 11.06 -9.03
CA MET A 5 9.66 9.86 -9.88
C MET A 5 9.27 10.12 -11.34
N ALA A 6 8.34 11.03 -11.59
CA ALA A 6 7.95 11.42 -12.95
C ALA A 6 9.00 12.31 -13.64
N GLN A 7 9.76 13.09 -12.87
CA GLN A 7 10.83 13.96 -13.37
C GLN A 7 12.18 13.23 -13.50
N GLU A 8 12.41 12.19 -12.69
CA GLU A 8 13.63 11.38 -12.72
C GLU A 8 13.28 9.88 -12.75
N PRO A 9 13.19 9.26 -13.95
CA PRO A 9 12.77 7.87 -14.11
C PRO A 9 13.68 6.85 -13.41
N SER A 10 14.95 7.20 -13.16
CA SER A 10 15.88 6.32 -12.43
C SER A 10 15.44 6.09 -10.98
N LEU A 11 14.74 7.05 -10.35
CA LEU A 11 14.19 6.89 -9.01
C LEU A 11 13.01 5.90 -8.98
N LEU A 12 12.22 5.82 -10.06
CA LEU A 12 11.15 4.84 -10.18
C LEU A 12 11.72 3.41 -10.21
N ALA A 13 12.85 3.21 -10.88
CA ALA A 13 13.51 1.90 -10.94
C ALA A 13 13.97 1.38 -9.56
N LEU A 14 14.22 2.27 -8.59
CA LEU A 14 14.55 1.89 -7.22
C LEU A 14 13.34 1.37 -6.44
N VAL A 15 12.13 1.85 -6.75
CA VAL A 15 10.90 1.54 -6.00
C VAL A 15 10.16 0.33 -6.57
N GLN A 16 10.22 0.14 -7.90
CA GLN A 16 9.54 -0.97 -8.59
C GLN A 16 9.84 -2.37 -7.99
N PRO A 17 11.10 -2.72 -7.63
CA PRO A 17 11.39 -4.04 -7.04
C PRO A 17 10.71 -4.26 -5.70
N HIS A 18 10.58 -3.21 -4.87
CA HIS A 18 9.89 -3.31 -3.58
C HIS A 18 8.40 -3.58 -3.77
N HIS A 19 7.77 -2.89 -4.72
CA HIS A 19 6.37 -3.07 -5.05
C HIS A 19 6.09 -4.49 -5.60
N ALA A 20 6.94 -4.98 -6.49
CA ALA A 20 6.85 -6.35 -7.01
C ALA A 20 7.01 -7.40 -5.90
N ARG A 21 7.97 -7.19 -4.99
CA ARG A 21 8.19 -8.08 -3.84
C ARG A 21 6.98 -8.12 -2.90
N TRP A 22 6.38 -6.97 -2.57
CA TRP A 22 5.20 -6.94 -1.71
C TRP A 22 3.98 -7.59 -2.35
N GLN A 23 3.78 -7.40 -3.66
CA GLN A 23 2.75 -8.11 -4.41
C GLN A 23 2.95 -9.63 -4.30
N ALA A 24 4.17 -10.11 -4.58
CA ALA A 24 4.49 -11.54 -4.51
C ALA A 24 4.31 -12.10 -3.09
N CYS A 25 4.63 -11.33 -2.05
CA CYS A 25 4.37 -11.72 -0.66
C CYS A 25 2.87 -11.90 -0.41
N LEU A 26 2.01 -10.98 -0.85
CA LEU A 26 0.56 -11.10 -0.65
C LEU A 26 -0.03 -12.30 -1.41
N GLU A 27 0.41 -12.52 -2.64
CA GLU A 27 -0.03 -13.67 -3.45
C GLU A 27 0.46 -15.01 -2.87
N ALA A 28 1.67 -15.05 -2.30
CA ALA A 28 2.19 -16.25 -1.64
C ALA A 28 1.39 -16.66 -0.40
N HIS A 29 0.61 -15.75 0.20
CA HIS A 29 -0.34 -16.06 1.29
C HIS A 29 -1.67 -16.64 0.77
N GLY A 30 -1.76 -16.96 -0.52
CA GLY A 30 -2.96 -17.57 -1.13
C GLY A 30 -4.05 -16.56 -1.47
N LEU A 31 -3.76 -15.25 -1.39
CA LEU A 31 -4.72 -14.23 -1.83
C LEU A 31 -4.87 -14.27 -3.35
N PRO A 32 -6.11 -14.17 -3.88
CA PRO A 32 -6.33 -13.89 -5.29
C PRO A 32 -5.59 -12.60 -5.70
N THR A 33 -4.95 -12.58 -6.87
CA THR A 33 -4.18 -11.42 -7.39
C THR A 33 -4.95 -10.10 -7.30
N GLY A 34 -6.26 -10.12 -7.58
CA GLY A 34 -7.11 -8.93 -7.46
C GLY A 34 -7.20 -8.40 -6.02
N ALA A 35 -7.38 -9.29 -5.04
CA ALA A 35 -7.43 -8.92 -3.63
C ALA A 35 -6.06 -8.43 -3.12
N ALA A 36 -4.98 -9.14 -3.45
CA ALA A 36 -3.62 -8.72 -3.13
C ALA A 36 -3.30 -7.32 -3.68
N THR A 37 -3.68 -7.07 -4.93
CA THR A 37 -3.52 -5.76 -5.58
C THR A 37 -4.32 -4.67 -4.87
N LEU A 38 -5.59 -4.94 -4.54
CA LEU A 38 -6.45 -3.97 -3.84
C LEU A 38 -5.89 -3.58 -2.48
N ILE A 39 -5.46 -4.58 -1.69
CA ILE A 39 -4.90 -4.36 -0.35
C ILE A 39 -3.62 -3.51 -0.43
N ARG A 40 -2.71 -3.86 -1.34
CA ARG A 40 -1.48 -3.10 -1.54
C ARG A 40 -1.78 -1.65 -1.97
N MET A 41 -2.68 -1.44 -2.92
CA MET A 41 -3.05 -0.09 -3.36
C MET A 41 -3.68 0.75 -2.25
N ALA A 42 -4.52 0.14 -1.40
CA ALA A 42 -5.11 0.83 -0.26
C ALA A 42 -4.05 1.18 0.81
N ALA A 43 -3.07 0.31 1.05
CA ALA A 43 -1.93 0.60 1.92
C ALA A 43 -1.06 1.73 1.36
N ASP A 44 -0.75 1.69 0.05
CA ASP A 44 0.00 2.74 -0.65
C ASP A 44 -0.74 4.08 -0.57
N GLY A 45 -2.06 4.08 -0.74
CA GLY A 45 -2.91 5.27 -0.67
C GLY A 45 -2.99 5.86 0.74
N LEU A 46 -3.07 5.01 1.78
CA LEU A 46 -3.05 5.45 3.18
C LEU A 46 -1.73 6.16 3.52
N TRP A 47 -0.60 5.56 3.12
CA TRP A 47 0.72 6.17 3.33
C TRP A 47 0.89 7.49 2.54
N GLN A 48 0.41 7.55 1.30
CA GLN A 48 0.44 8.78 0.49
C GLN A 48 -0.41 9.90 1.09
N ALA A 49 -1.60 9.57 1.59
CA ALA A 49 -2.48 10.56 2.20
C ALA A 49 -1.84 11.20 3.45
N GLU A 50 -1.10 10.42 4.23
CA GLU A 50 -0.35 10.92 5.39
C GLU A 50 0.87 11.74 4.98
N LEU A 51 1.66 11.25 4.03
CA LEU A 51 2.84 11.96 3.53
C LEU A 51 2.49 13.34 2.97
N LEU A 52 1.34 13.46 2.31
CA LEU A 52 0.90 14.68 1.63
C LEU A 52 -0.05 15.54 2.49
N GLY A 53 -0.42 15.09 3.69
CA GLY A 53 -1.39 15.77 4.54
C GLY A 53 -2.80 15.88 3.91
N LEU A 54 -3.13 15.00 2.97
CA LEU A 54 -4.38 15.05 2.19
C LEU A 54 -5.61 14.55 2.96
N ALA A 55 -5.39 13.80 4.02
CA ALA A 55 -6.46 13.36 4.89
C ALA A 55 -6.11 13.75 6.33
N ALA A 56 -7.09 14.32 7.04
CA ALA A 56 -7.15 14.19 8.48
C ALA A 56 -7.47 12.72 8.80
N SER A 57 -6.51 11.83 8.54
CA SER A 57 -6.54 10.46 9.05
C SER A 57 -6.40 10.61 10.56
N THR A 58 -7.51 10.88 11.25
CA THR A 58 -7.50 10.81 12.71
C THR A 58 -6.94 9.43 13.07
N PRO A 59 -6.14 9.30 14.14
CA PRO A 59 -5.53 8.02 14.51
C PRO A 59 -6.54 6.85 14.50
N GLU A 60 -7.80 7.15 14.82
CA GLU A 60 -8.92 6.21 14.81
C GLU A 60 -9.29 5.74 13.40
N LEU A 61 -9.39 6.65 12.41
CA LEU A 61 -9.69 6.25 11.03
C LEU A 61 -8.53 5.46 10.42
N ARG A 62 -7.28 5.87 10.69
CA ARG A 62 -6.08 5.13 10.28
C ARG A 62 -6.13 3.70 10.80
N ASN A 63 -6.37 3.52 12.10
CA ASN A 63 -6.42 2.21 12.72
C ASN A 63 -7.54 1.35 12.14
N ARG A 64 -8.73 1.91 11.90
CA ARG A 64 -9.84 1.17 11.25
C ARG A 64 -9.48 0.70 9.85
N VAL A 65 -8.82 1.54 9.04
CA VAL A 65 -8.36 1.13 7.70
C VAL A 65 -7.33 0.03 7.79
N ILE A 66 -6.33 0.14 8.67
CA ILE A 66 -5.30 -0.89 8.86
C ILE A 66 -5.92 -2.22 9.31
N SER A 67 -6.79 -2.20 10.32
CA SER A 67 -7.49 -3.41 10.78
C SER A 67 -8.27 -4.06 9.64
N ARG A 68 -8.98 -3.26 8.82
CA ARG A 68 -9.74 -3.79 7.69
C ARG A 68 -8.84 -4.42 6.62
N LEU A 69 -7.68 -3.83 6.36
CA LEU A 69 -6.71 -4.39 5.40
C LEU A 69 -6.11 -5.71 5.91
N LEU A 70 -5.85 -5.81 7.21
CA LEU A 70 -5.36 -7.06 7.84
C LEU A 70 -6.41 -8.18 7.75
N GLU A 71 -7.67 -7.89 8.07
CA GLU A 71 -8.78 -8.84 7.91
C GLU A 71 -8.89 -9.35 6.47
N LEU A 72 -8.82 -8.45 5.48
CA LEU A 72 -8.86 -8.81 4.06
C LEU A 72 -7.63 -9.63 3.63
N ALA A 73 -6.50 -9.45 4.31
CA ALA A 73 -5.29 -10.24 4.12
C ALA A 73 -5.31 -11.60 4.83
N GLY A 74 -6.38 -11.92 5.58
CA GLY A 74 -6.45 -13.14 6.39
C GLY A 74 -5.63 -13.07 7.70
N GLY A 75 -5.09 -11.89 8.03
CA GLY A 75 -4.45 -11.64 9.31
C GLY A 75 -5.51 -11.37 10.37
N HIS A 76 -5.60 -12.24 11.37
CA HIS A 76 -6.34 -11.92 12.59
C HIS A 76 -5.49 -10.94 13.40
N ALA A 77 -6.04 -9.74 13.65
CA ALA A 77 -5.40 -8.66 14.42
C ALA A 77 -5.29 -9.02 15.91
#